data_AF-A0A6J5V068-F1
#
_entry.id   AF-A0A6J5V068-F1
#
_cell.length_a   1.000
_cell.length_b   1.000
_cell.length_c   1.000
_cell.angle_alpha   90.00
_cell.angle_beta   90.00
_cell.angle_gamma   90.00
#
_symmetry.space_group_name_H-M   'P 1'
#
loop_
_entity.id
_entity.type
_entity.pdbx_description
1 polymer ?
#
loop_
_entity_poly.entity_id
_entity_poly.type
_entity_poly.pdbx_seq_one_letter_code
_entity_poly.pdbx_strand_id
1 'polypeptide(L)'
;MVHKVLKARYFLNCNFLAASKGRTSSYVWRSLIWGCELLLSGLRKRIGDGQETLVYGDAWIPRPNYFRPISPQVLDQETKVSALIFPIGNWNVDLLNLCFHAEDVKAITSIPLSVNYHNDRWIWHYTTNGVYYVKSGYRLAISRKKECSGAVGSKD
;
A
#
# COMPACT_ATOMS: atom_id res chain seq x y z
N MET A 1 21.61 19.49 1.59
CA MET A 1 22.90 18.99 1.06
C MET A 1 22.96 17.45 1.03
N VAL A 2 22.53 16.76 2.09
CA VAL A 2 22.55 15.28 2.20
C VAL A 2 21.74 14.54 1.12
N HIS A 3 20.55 15.03 0.75
CA HIS A 3 19.72 14.41 -0.29
C HIS A 3 20.42 14.32 -1.66
N LYS A 4 21.15 15.35 -2.09
CA LYS A 4 21.86 15.37 -3.37
C LYS A 4 22.99 14.33 -3.41
N VAL A 5 23.72 14.17 -2.30
CA VAL A 5 24.79 13.18 -2.15
C VAL A 5 24.23 11.75 -2.12
N LEU A 6 23.14 11.52 -1.38
CA LEU A 6 22.49 10.20 -1.34
C LEU A 6 21.89 9.81 -2.69
N LYS A 7 21.26 10.76 -3.40
CA LYS A 7 20.75 10.54 -4.76
C LYS A 7 21.87 10.13 -5.72
N ALA A 8 22.95 10.90 -5.75
CA ALA A 8 24.10 10.64 -6.61
C ALA A 8 24.86 9.34 -6.27
N ARG A 9 24.70 8.79 -5.06
CA ARG A 9 25.40 7.57 -4.65
C ARG A 9 24.55 6.31 -4.74
N TYR A 10 23.23 6.42 -4.54
CA TYR A 10 22.39 5.25 -4.30
C TYR A 10 21.09 5.19 -5.11
N PHE A 11 20.61 6.30 -5.67
CA PHE A 11 19.36 6.33 -6.47
C PHE A 11 19.43 7.37 -7.58
N LEU A 12 20.47 7.26 -8.42
CA LEU A 12 20.72 8.19 -9.52
C LEU A 12 19.51 8.31 -10.47
N ASN A 13 18.91 7.17 -10.79
CA ASN A 13 17.88 7.02 -11.82
C ASN A 13 16.52 6.58 -11.26
N CYS A 14 16.36 6.51 -9.94
CA CYS A 14 15.10 6.09 -9.32
C CYS A 14 14.68 7.03 -8.19
N ASN A 15 13.39 7.03 -7.87
CA ASN A 15 12.88 7.77 -6.73
C ASN A 15 13.38 7.14 -5.42
N PHE A 16 13.46 7.95 -4.37
CA PHE A 16 13.92 7.49 -3.05
C PHE A 16 13.19 6.24 -2.52
N LEU A 17 11.90 6.11 -2.83
CA LEU A 17 11.07 4.95 -2.46
C LEU A 17 11.34 3.70 -3.31
N ALA A 18 11.96 3.84 -4.48
CA ALA A 18 12.30 2.76 -5.40
C ALA A 18 13.80 2.36 -5.32
N ALA A 19 14.53 2.89 -4.34
CA ALA A 19 15.95 2.64 -4.18
C ALA A 19 16.20 1.23 -3.59
N SER A 20 17.23 0.52 -4.09
CA SER A 20 17.50 -0.88 -3.71
C SER A 20 18.74 -1.04 -2.82
N LYS A 21 18.84 -2.19 -2.13
CA LYS A 21 20.02 -2.55 -1.33
C LYS A 21 21.13 -3.03 -2.27
N GLY A 22 22.12 -2.18 -2.54
CA GLY A 22 23.36 -2.59 -3.22
C GLY A 22 24.22 -3.53 -2.34
N ARG A 23 25.06 -4.36 -2.97
CA ARG A 23 25.93 -5.37 -2.31
C ARG A 23 26.89 -4.80 -1.26
N THR A 24 27.27 -3.53 -1.34
CA THR A 24 28.19 -2.84 -0.42
C THR A 24 27.56 -1.57 0.17
N SER A 25 26.39 -1.73 0.81
CA SER A 25 25.66 -0.60 1.40
C SER A 25 26.12 -0.28 2.82
N SER A 26 26.29 1.02 3.11
CA SER A 26 26.60 1.52 4.45
C SER A 26 25.45 1.22 5.42
N TYR A 27 25.75 1.20 6.73
CA TYR A 27 24.72 0.97 7.76
C TYR A 27 23.59 2.00 7.65
N VAL A 28 23.94 3.28 7.46
CA VAL A 28 22.99 4.38 7.25
C VAL A 28 22.09 4.11 6.04
N TRP A 29 22.64 3.63 4.91
CA TRP A 29 21.84 3.31 3.73
C TRP A 29 20.87 2.15 3.99
N ARG A 30 21.32 1.10 4.67
CA ARG A 30 20.46 -0.02 5.05
C ARG A 30 19.31 0.41 5.97
N SER A 31 19.58 1.27 6.95
CA SER A 31 18.55 1.84 7.82
C SER A 31 17.55 2.73 7.06
N LEU A 32 18.02 3.51 6.09
CA LEU A 32 17.15 4.32 5.23
C LEU A 32 16.25 3.45 4.36
N ILE A 33 16.79 2.42 3.69
CA ILE A 33 15.97 1.50 2.88
C ILE A 33 14.95 0.79 3.76
N TRP A 34 15.36 0.30 4.94
CA TRP A 34 14.41 -0.31 5.86
C TRP A 34 13.29 0.66 6.28
N GLY A 35 13.63 1.93 6.52
CA GLY A 35 12.64 2.98 6.75
C GLY A 35 11.70 3.21 5.56
N CYS A 36 12.22 3.18 4.33
CA CYS A 36 11.40 3.25 3.10
C CYS A 36 10.47 2.05 2.97
N GLU A 37 10.97 0.82 3.18
CA GLU A 37 10.18 -0.41 3.17
C GLU A 37 9.05 -0.35 4.22
N LEU A 38 9.36 0.18 5.41
CA LEU A 38 8.37 0.42 6.46
C LEU A 38 7.32 1.45 6.04
N LEU A 39 7.74 2.56 5.43
CA LEU A 39 6.82 3.59 4.93
C LEU A 39 5.88 3.03 3.85
N LEU A 40 6.44 2.38 2.83
CA LEU A 40 5.66 1.76 1.75
C LEU A 40 4.63 0.77 2.29
N SER A 41 4.99 0.04 3.35
CA SER A 41 4.09 -0.94 3.96
C SER A 41 2.97 -0.38 4.83
N GLY A 42 2.98 0.92 5.11
CA GLY A 42 1.86 1.60 5.77
C GLY A 42 1.14 2.59 4.87
N LEU A 43 1.61 2.76 3.64
CA LEU A 43 0.97 3.58 2.63
C LEU A 43 -0.03 2.75 1.83
N ARG A 44 -1.20 3.34 1.60
CA ARG A 44 -2.19 2.85 0.64
C ARG A 44 -2.80 4.01 -0.12
N LYS A 45 -3.31 3.75 -1.32
CA LYS A 45 -4.15 4.69 -2.06
C LYS A 45 -5.53 4.75 -1.41
N ARG A 46 -6.01 5.96 -1.18
CA ARG A 46 -7.41 6.26 -0.93
C ARG A 46 -8.05 6.49 -2.28
N ILE A 47 -9.04 5.65 -2.60
CA ILE A 47 -9.78 5.74 -3.85
C ILE A 47 -10.66 6.98 -3.84
N GLY A 48 -10.56 7.76 -4.90
CA GLY A 48 -11.47 8.83 -5.25
C GLY A 48 -12.30 8.42 -6.46
N ASP A 49 -11.74 8.60 -7.67
CA ASP A 49 -12.34 8.16 -8.94
C ASP A 49 -11.82 6.80 -9.44
N GLY A 50 -10.72 6.30 -8.87
CA GLY A 50 -10.14 5.00 -9.20
C GLY A 50 -9.45 4.92 -10.56
N GLN A 51 -9.28 6.03 -11.29
CA GLN A 51 -8.73 6.02 -12.65
C GLN A 51 -7.22 5.80 -12.68
N GLU A 52 -6.52 6.21 -11.62
CA GLU A 52 -5.06 6.10 -11.51
C GLU A 52 -4.62 4.83 -10.76
N THR A 53 -5.56 4.06 -10.21
CA THR A 53 -5.27 2.90 -9.37
C THR A 53 -5.52 1.59 -10.10
N LEU A 54 -4.50 0.74 -10.15
CA LEU A 54 -4.62 -0.63 -10.66
C LEU A 54 -5.21 -1.56 -9.60
N VAL A 55 -6.13 -2.42 -10.00
CA VAL A 55 -6.84 -3.34 -9.09
C VAL A 55 -5.87 -4.25 -8.34
N TYR A 56 -4.95 -4.92 -9.05
CA TYR A 56 -4.00 -5.87 -8.45
C TYR A 56 -2.59 -5.28 -8.23
N GLY A 57 -2.24 -4.24 -8.99
CA GLY A 57 -0.90 -3.63 -8.96
C GLY A 57 -0.66 -2.70 -7.79
N ASP A 58 -1.70 -2.01 -7.31
CA ASP A 58 -1.58 -0.97 -6.29
C ASP A 58 -2.11 -1.41 -4.92
N ALA A 59 -1.58 -0.80 -3.87
CA ALA A 59 -2.02 -0.98 -2.50
C ALA A 59 -3.17 -0.02 -2.20
N TRP A 60 -4.43 -0.46 -2.21
CA TRP A 60 -5.61 0.41 -2.00
C TRP A 60 -6.67 -0.14 -1.04
N ILE A 61 -6.73 -1.46 -0.83
CA ILE A 61 -7.71 -2.12 0.04
C ILE A 61 -7.31 -1.96 1.52
N PRO A 62 -8.21 -1.45 2.40
CA PRO A 62 -7.92 -1.20 3.80
C PRO A 62 -7.93 -2.49 4.63
N ARG A 63 -6.94 -3.36 4.41
CA ARG A 63 -6.79 -4.60 5.15
C ARG A 63 -5.40 -4.76 5.75
N PRO A 64 -5.22 -5.58 6.80
CA PRO A 64 -3.89 -5.95 7.27
C PRO A 64 -3.09 -6.58 6.12
N ASN A 65 -1.79 -6.32 6.05
CA ASN A 65 -0.84 -6.75 5.00
C ASN A 65 -0.80 -5.81 3.77
N TYR A 66 -0.42 -6.34 2.60
CA TYR A 66 -0.02 -5.60 1.39
C TYR A 66 -1.07 -4.64 0.78
N PHE A 67 -2.22 -4.44 1.42
CA PHE A 67 -3.34 -3.59 0.96
C PHE A 67 -3.85 -3.93 -0.45
N ARG A 68 -3.71 -5.19 -0.85
CA ARG A 68 -4.09 -5.70 -2.18
C ARG A 68 -5.18 -6.77 -2.05
N PRO A 69 -5.92 -7.06 -3.13
CA PRO A 69 -6.78 -8.23 -3.19
C PRO A 69 -5.97 -9.51 -2.88
N ILE A 70 -6.59 -10.45 -2.15
CA ILE A 70 -6.06 -11.82 -2.02
C ILE A 70 -6.67 -12.75 -3.05
N SER A 71 -7.79 -12.33 -3.65
CA SER A 71 -8.48 -13.07 -4.68
C SER A 71 -7.57 -13.31 -5.88
N PRO A 72 -7.72 -14.46 -6.57
CA PRO A 72 -6.98 -14.73 -7.78
C PRO A 72 -7.25 -13.63 -8.82
N GLN A 73 -6.25 -13.38 -9.65
CA GLN A 73 -6.40 -12.40 -10.72
C GLN A 73 -7.33 -12.95 -11.80
N VAL A 74 -8.57 -12.46 -11.81
CA VAL A 74 -9.59 -12.78 -12.83
C VAL A 74 -9.69 -11.68 -13.88
N LEU A 75 -9.37 -10.44 -13.51
CA LEU A 75 -9.39 -9.28 -14.41
C LEU A 75 -8.00 -9.04 -15.01
N ASP A 76 -7.94 -8.27 -16.09
CA ASP A 76 -6.69 -7.88 -16.72
C ASP A 76 -5.78 -7.12 -15.74
N GLN A 77 -4.46 -7.27 -15.94
CA GLN A 77 -3.48 -6.64 -15.06
C GLN A 77 -3.56 -5.11 -15.10
N GLU A 78 -4.03 -4.56 -16.21
CA GLU A 78 -4.17 -3.12 -16.45
C GLU A 78 -5.52 -2.57 -15.99
N THR A 79 -6.44 -3.42 -15.51
CA THR A 79 -7.76 -2.99 -15.05
C THR A 79 -7.63 -1.98 -13.90
N LYS A 80 -8.31 -0.85 -14.07
CA LYS A 80 -8.38 0.23 -13.09
C LYS A 80 -9.52 0.00 -12.10
N VAL A 81 -9.37 0.55 -10.90
CA VAL A 81 -10.42 0.49 -9.86
C VAL A 81 -11.69 1.21 -10.32
N SER A 82 -11.58 2.21 -11.19
CA SER A 82 -12.73 2.88 -11.82
C SER A 82 -13.68 1.92 -12.54
N ALA A 83 -13.19 0.80 -13.09
CA ALA A 83 -14.04 -0.21 -13.73
C ALA A 83 -14.95 -0.97 -12.73
N LEU A 84 -14.63 -0.93 -11.43
CA LEU A 84 -15.40 -1.53 -10.35
C LEU A 84 -16.44 -0.55 -9.77
N ILE A 85 -16.53 0.67 -10.28
CA ILE A 85 -17.35 1.75 -9.75
C ILE A 85 -18.39 2.14 -10.81
N PHE A 86 -19.66 2.27 -10.40
CA PHE A 86 -20.70 2.81 -11.26
C PHE A 86 -20.55 4.33 -11.45
N PRO A 87 -21.02 4.90 -12.57
CA PRO A 87 -21.00 6.35 -12.82
C PRO A 87 -21.74 7.21 -11.79
N ILE A 88 -22.57 6.60 -10.92
CA ILE A 88 -23.26 7.30 -9.83
C ILE A 88 -22.41 7.39 -8.55
N GLY A 89 -21.17 6.85 -8.55
CA GLY A 89 -20.26 6.90 -7.41
C GLY A 89 -20.49 5.80 -6.38
N ASN A 90 -21.02 4.65 -6.80
CA ASN A 90 -21.23 3.47 -5.95
C ASN A 90 -20.43 2.27 -6.47
N TRP A 91 -19.99 1.39 -5.57
CA TRP A 91 -19.35 0.14 -5.96
C TRP A 91 -20.30 -0.77 -6.74
N ASN A 92 -19.81 -1.41 -7.81
CA ASN A 92 -20.53 -2.44 -8.53
C ASN A 92 -20.41 -3.78 -7.80
N VAL A 93 -21.26 -3.98 -6.79
CA VAL A 93 -21.21 -5.14 -5.89
C VAL A 93 -21.39 -6.47 -6.65
N ASP A 94 -22.21 -6.49 -7.70
CA ASP A 94 -22.43 -7.69 -8.50
C ASP A 94 -21.15 -8.11 -9.22
N LEU A 95 -20.46 -7.16 -9.87
CA LEU A 95 -19.15 -7.41 -10.48
C LEU A 95 -18.11 -7.81 -9.42
N LEU A 96 -18.12 -7.16 -8.26
CA LEU A 96 -17.19 -7.48 -7.19
C LEU A 96 -17.36 -8.94 -6.70
N ASN A 97 -18.58 -9.42 -6.56
CA ASN A 97 -18.87 -10.80 -6.16
C ASN A 97 -18.42 -11.84 -7.20
N LEU A 98 -18.37 -11.46 -8.48
CA LEU A 98 -17.89 -12.33 -9.56
C LEU A 98 -16.36 -12.40 -9.60
N CYS A 99 -15.68 -11.31 -9.26
CA CYS A 99 -14.23 -11.19 -9.41
C CYS A 99 -13.43 -11.45 -8.12
N PHE A 100 -14.04 -11.27 -6.95
CA PHE A 100 -13.35 -11.30 -5.66
C PHE A 100 -14.02 -12.22 -4.65
N HIS A 101 -13.23 -12.76 -3.72
CA HIS A 101 -13.72 -13.45 -2.53
C HIS A 101 -14.48 -12.50 -1.62
N ALA A 102 -15.43 -13.04 -0.84
CA ALA A 102 -16.29 -12.27 0.05
C ALA A 102 -15.51 -11.35 1.02
N GLU A 103 -14.33 -11.75 1.47
CA GLU A 103 -13.46 -10.92 2.31
C GLU A 103 -12.98 -9.65 1.60
N ASP A 104 -12.58 -9.77 0.33
CA ASP A 104 -12.15 -8.65 -0.50
C ASP A 104 -13.35 -7.75 -0.82
N VAL A 105 -14.49 -8.33 -1.19
CA VAL A 105 -15.73 -7.58 -1.45
C VAL A 105 -16.11 -6.75 -0.23
N LYS A 106 -16.08 -7.35 0.97
CA LYS A 106 -16.39 -6.65 2.22
C LYS A 106 -15.39 -5.51 2.50
N ALA A 107 -14.11 -5.73 2.24
CA ALA A 107 -13.09 -4.72 2.45
C ALA A 107 -13.22 -3.57 1.44
N ILE A 108 -13.47 -3.86 0.17
CA ILE A 108 -13.65 -2.89 -0.91
C ILE A 108 -14.89 -2.04 -0.66
N THR A 109 -16.03 -2.67 -0.38
CA THR A 109 -17.30 -1.97 -0.14
C THR A 109 -17.28 -1.09 1.12
N SER A 110 -16.39 -1.38 2.08
CA SER A 110 -16.18 -0.52 3.26
C SER A 110 -15.45 0.80 2.94
N ILE A 111 -14.85 0.92 1.75
CA ILE A 111 -14.16 2.15 1.34
C ILE A 111 -15.21 3.18 0.91
N PRO A 112 -15.30 4.33 1.59
CA PRO A 112 -16.19 5.40 1.17
C PRO A 112 -15.67 6.01 -0.13
N LEU A 113 -16.47 5.95 -1.19
CA LEU A 113 -16.23 6.67 -2.43
C LEU A 113 -16.53 8.16 -2.23
N SER A 114 -15.69 9.01 -2.78
CA SER A 114 -15.88 10.46 -2.69
C SER A 114 -16.84 10.91 -3.78
N VAL A 115 -17.99 11.47 -3.39
CA VAL A 115 -19.00 12.03 -4.33
C VAL A 115 -18.42 13.14 -5.20
N ASN A 116 -17.38 13.83 -4.73
CA ASN A 116 -16.75 14.96 -5.41
C ASN A 116 -15.67 14.59 -6.45
N TYR A 117 -15.54 13.31 -6.86
CA TYR A 117 -14.58 12.87 -7.90
C TYR A 117 -13.17 13.47 -7.74
N HIS A 118 -12.58 13.33 -6.54
CA HIS A 118 -11.19 13.72 -6.34
C HIS A 118 -10.26 12.64 -6.89
N ASN A 119 -9.06 13.03 -7.35
CA ASN A 119 -8.04 12.06 -7.74
C ASN A 119 -7.66 11.14 -6.57
N ASP A 120 -7.26 9.92 -6.93
CA ASP A 120 -6.67 8.98 -5.99
C ASP A 120 -5.45 9.59 -5.29
N ARG A 121 -5.27 9.30 -3.99
CA ARG A 121 -4.14 9.84 -3.23
C ARG A 121 -3.56 8.85 -2.23
N TRP A 122 -2.26 8.93 -2.01
CA TRP A 122 -1.59 8.14 -0.99
C TRP A 122 -1.93 8.66 0.41
N ILE A 123 -2.29 7.74 1.30
CA ILE A 123 -2.57 8.00 2.71
C ILE A 123 -1.84 7.01 3.60
N TRP A 124 -1.53 7.44 4.83
CA TRP A 124 -1.03 6.57 5.88
C TRP A 124 -2.17 5.80 6.54
N HIS A 125 -2.14 4.47 6.44
CA HIS A 125 -3.23 3.61 6.90
C HIS A 125 -3.43 3.66 8.43
N TYR A 126 -2.36 3.80 9.22
CA TYR A 126 -2.41 3.67 10.69
C TYR A 126 -2.84 4.96 11.42
N THR A 127 -3.49 5.88 10.72
CA THR A 127 -4.01 7.14 11.27
C THR A 127 -5.33 7.49 10.62
N THR A 128 -6.28 8.00 11.41
CA THR A 128 -7.64 8.33 10.94
C THR A 128 -7.67 9.46 9.92
N ASN A 129 -6.76 10.43 10.03
CA ASN A 129 -6.63 11.54 9.07
C ASN A 129 -5.77 11.19 7.84
N GLY A 130 -5.19 9.99 7.80
CA GLY A 130 -4.31 9.57 6.70
C GLY A 130 -2.93 10.22 6.68
N VAL A 131 -2.53 10.95 7.73
CA VAL A 131 -1.25 11.67 7.80
C VAL A 131 -0.20 10.85 8.53
N TYR A 132 1.00 10.75 7.97
CA TYR A 132 2.11 10.07 8.63
C TYR A 132 2.65 10.87 9.84
N TYR A 133 2.77 10.20 10.99
CA TYR A 133 3.52 10.67 12.14
C TYR A 133 4.62 9.67 12.51
N VAL A 134 5.76 10.17 13.01
CA VAL A 134 6.87 9.31 13.45
C VAL A 134 6.41 8.27 14.48
N LYS A 135 5.54 8.66 15.42
CA LYS A 135 4.95 7.77 16.42
C LYS A 135 4.14 6.61 15.80
N SER A 136 3.36 6.88 14.74
CA SER A 136 2.60 5.83 14.06
C SER A 136 3.50 4.90 13.24
N GLY A 137 4.53 5.43 12.58
CA GLY A 137 5.55 4.63 11.90
C GLY A 137 6.31 3.71 12.88
N TYR A 138 6.70 4.24 14.04
CA TYR A 138 7.38 3.45 15.07
C TYR A 138 6.51 2.32 15.62
N ARG A 139 5.21 2.55 15.82
CA ARG A 139 4.26 1.49 16.24
C ARG A 139 4.19 0.35 15.22
N LEU A 140 4.14 0.68 13.92
CA LEU A 140 4.19 -0.32 12.85
C LEU A 140 5.50 -1.11 12.84
N ALA A 141 6.63 -0.44 13.09
CA ALA A 141 7.92 -1.12 13.18
C ALA A 141 7.96 -2.16 14.31
N ILE A 142 7.37 -1.83 15.46
CA ILE A 142 7.31 -2.75 16.60
C ILE A 142 6.38 -3.94 16.30
N SER A 143 5.19 -3.71 15.71
CA SER A 143 4.25 -4.80 15.43
C SER A 143 4.87 -5.83 14.48
N ARG A 144 5.56 -5.37 13.43
CA ARG A 144 6.29 -6.22 12.48
C ARG A 144 7.40 -7.04 13.12
N LYS A 145 8.15 -6.47 14.06
CA LYS A 145 9.18 -7.22 14.80
C LYS A 145 8.57 -8.33 15.66
N LYS A 146 7.42 -8.08 16.29
CA LYS A 146 6.70 -9.07 17.11
C LYS A 146 6.21 -10.26 16.29
N GLU A 147 5.65 -10.00 15.10
CA GLU A 147 5.21 -11.04 14.14
C GLU A 147 6.37 -11.96 13.73
N CYS A 148 7.56 -11.42 13.44
CA CYS A 148 8.73 -12.24 13.13
C CYS A 148 9.26 -13.05 14.32
N SER A 149 9.16 -12.54 15.55
CA SER A 149 9.60 -13.27 16.75
C SER A 149 8.62 -14.34 17.22
N GLY A 150 7.33 -14.22 16.89
CA GLY A 150 6.29 -15.20 17.26
C GLY A 150 6.27 -16.45 16.38
N ALA A 151 6.81 -16.40 15.16
CA ALA A 151 6.82 -17.51 14.21
C ALA A 151 7.87 -18.61 14.50
N VAL A 152 8.71 -18.44 15.53
CA VAL A 152 9.78 -19.40 15.92
C VAL A 152 9.35 -20.34 17.05
N GLY A 153 8.12 -20.20 17.59
CA GLY A 153 7.68 -20.87 18.82
C GLY A 153 6.60 -21.94 18.67
N SER A 154 6.46 -22.62 17.52
CA SER A 154 5.56 -23.77 17.40
C SER A 154 6.27 -24.92 16.68
N LYS A 155 6.92 -25.77 17.46
CA LYS A 155 7.23 -27.15 17.09
C LYS A 155 6.73 -28.01 18.24
N ASP A 156 5.68 -28.78 17.98
CA ASP A 156 5.43 -30.05 18.66
C ASP A 156 6.57 -31.03 18.35
#